data_AF-A0A7Y5SLS0-F1
#
_entry.id   AF-A0A7Y5SLS0-F1
#
_cell.length_a   1.000
_cell.length_b   1.000
_cell.length_c   1.000
_cell.angle_alpha   90.00
_cell.angle_beta   90.00
_cell.angle_gamma   90.00
#
_symmetry.space_group_name_H-M   'P 1'
#
loop_
_entity.id
_entity.type
_entity.pdbx_description
1 polymer ?
#
loop_
_entity_poly.entity_id
_entity_poly.type
_entity_poly.pdbx_seq_one_letter_code
_entity_poly.pdbx_strand_id
1 'polypeptide(L)'
;MRHRRRGRKFGRNPNHQRALLRNLASALILTERDGEDDTGAPKTKGRIITTVPKAKEVRPLVEKCVTIARRSLPHQETADQLGPNSDRHSEKWRAWRESPKWSEWNRAIAPVVAARRRVLQLLGDKQAVKILFDQIAPRYADRPGGYTRILTLATPRLGDAAPRAILEFVGVHDRVQKRAEKPAFEAAAEKEGVKAGPAVESEETSVEGGGKP
;
A
#
# COMPACT_ATOMS: atom_id res chain seq x y z
N MET A 1 -26.21 -21.85 -10.66
CA MET A 1 -24.88 -21.27 -10.32
C MET A 1 -25.04 -19.94 -9.56
N ARG A 2 -23.97 -19.20 -9.21
CA ARG A 2 -24.04 -17.89 -8.52
C ARG A 2 -23.26 -16.78 -9.27
N HIS A 3 -23.73 -16.42 -10.46
CA HIS A 3 -23.11 -15.36 -11.27
C HIS A 3 -23.01 -14.03 -10.50
N ARG A 4 -21.90 -13.30 -10.69
CA ARG A 4 -21.57 -11.99 -10.09
C ARG A 4 -21.60 -11.88 -8.54
N ARG A 5 -21.98 -12.92 -7.78
CA ARG A 5 -21.99 -12.90 -6.30
C ARG A 5 -20.59 -13.19 -5.71
N ARG A 6 -19.75 -12.15 -5.62
CA ARG A 6 -18.41 -12.21 -5.00
C ARG A 6 -18.50 -12.34 -3.47
N GLY A 7 -17.60 -13.13 -2.88
CA GLY A 7 -17.32 -13.16 -1.43
C GLY A 7 -17.97 -14.30 -0.64
N ARG A 8 -17.50 -14.50 0.60
CA ARG A 8 -17.85 -15.63 1.48
C ARG A 8 -18.90 -15.25 2.54
N LYS A 9 -19.90 -16.10 2.75
CA LYS A 9 -20.97 -15.87 3.76
C LYS A 9 -20.56 -16.15 5.23
N PHE A 10 -19.49 -16.90 5.47
CA PHE A 10 -19.04 -17.31 6.83
C PHE A 10 -20.12 -17.92 7.75
N GLY A 11 -21.14 -18.59 7.21
CA GLY A 11 -22.26 -19.12 8.00
C GLY A 11 -23.07 -18.03 8.73
N ARG A 12 -23.07 -16.79 8.25
CA ARG A 12 -23.67 -15.63 8.93
C ARG A 12 -24.75 -14.95 8.09
N ASN A 13 -25.71 -14.33 8.78
CA ASN A 13 -26.61 -13.31 8.21
C ASN A 13 -25.75 -12.17 7.60
N PRO A 14 -26.12 -11.59 6.43
CA PRO A 14 -25.43 -10.44 5.84
C PRO A 14 -25.11 -9.29 6.80
N ASN A 15 -25.96 -9.00 7.79
CA ASN A 15 -25.68 -7.95 8.78
C ASN A 15 -24.57 -8.35 9.76
N HIS A 16 -24.56 -9.59 10.25
CA HIS A 16 -23.47 -10.12 11.08
C HIS A 16 -22.17 -10.28 10.28
N GLN A 17 -22.25 -10.60 8.98
CA GLN A 17 -21.10 -10.60 8.09
C GLN A 17 -20.52 -9.19 7.91
N ARG A 18 -21.38 -8.17 7.67
CA ARG A 18 -20.96 -6.77 7.57
C ARG A 18 -20.27 -6.33 8.87
N ALA A 19 -20.88 -6.56 10.03
CA ALA A 19 -20.31 -6.23 11.33
C ALA A 19 -18.94 -6.91 11.55
N LEU A 20 -18.83 -8.21 11.28
CA LEU A 20 -17.55 -8.94 11.36
C LEU A 20 -16.45 -8.31 10.49
N LEU A 21 -16.77 -7.91 9.26
CA LEU A 21 -15.80 -7.29 8.35
C LEU A 21 -15.42 -5.86 8.78
N ARG A 22 -16.38 -5.06 9.30
CA ARG A 22 -16.11 -3.75 9.89
C ARG A 22 -15.18 -3.87 11.08
N ASN A 23 -15.54 -4.68 12.07
CA ASN A 23 -14.79 -4.82 13.31
C ASN A 23 -13.35 -5.33 13.04
N LEU A 24 -13.16 -6.23 12.08
CA LEU A 24 -11.82 -6.68 11.68
C LEU A 24 -11.00 -5.62 10.92
N ALA A 25 -11.65 -4.75 10.13
CA ALA A 25 -10.97 -3.64 9.45
C ALA A 25 -10.60 -2.52 10.44
N SER A 26 -11.52 -2.16 11.35
CA SER A 26 -11.27 -1.19 12.42
C SER A 26 -10.20 -1.70 13.37
N ALA A 27 -10.24 -2.97 13.81
CA ALA A 27 -9.22 -3.56 14.67
C ALA A 27 -7.82 -3.50 14.05
N LEU A 28 -7.67 -3.82 12.75
CA LEU A 28 -6.38 -3.67 12.05
C LEU A 28 -5.86 -2.23 12.10
N ILE A 29 -6.72 -1.25 11.84
CA ILE A 29 -6.35 0.17 11.86
C ILE A 29 -6.01 0.62 13.29
N LEU A 30 -6.78 0.22 14.28
CA LEU A 30 -6.54 0.52 15.70
C LEU A 30 -5.21 -0.06 16.20
N THR A 31 -4.64 -1.08 15.57
CA THR A 31 -3.30 -1.58 15.97
C THR A 31 -2.15 -0.61 15.72
N GLU A 32 -2.33 0.46 14.94
CA GLU A 32 -1.31 1.51 14.76
C GLU A 32 -1.30 2.53 15.92
N ARG A 33 -2.36 2.55 16.75
CA ARG A 33 -2.48 3.43 17.92
C ARG A 33 -1.30 3.26 18.87
N ASP A 34 -0.77 4.39 19.34
CA ASP A 34 0.10 4.48 20.49
C ASP A 34 -0.68 4.13 21.78
N GLY A 35 -0.24 3.07 22.46
CA GLY A 35 -0.94 2.43 23.58
C GLY A 35 0.05 1.89 24.60
N GLU A 36 1.06 2.71 24.93
CA GLU A 36 2.18 2.37 25.81
C GLU A 36 1.70 2.01 27.23
N ASP A 37 0.65 2.69 27.70
CA ASP A 37 0.01 2.46 29.01
C ASP A 37 -1.26 1.56 28.96
N ASP A 38 -1.52 0.87 27.84
CA ASP A 38 -2.79 0.14 27.65
C ASP A 38 -2.65 -1.38 27.87
N THR A 39 -3.41 -1.94 28.82
CA THR A 39 -3.43 -3.40 29.07
C THR A 39 -3.97 -4.21 27.89
N GLY A 40 -4.67 -3.57 26.94
CA GLY A 40 -5.10 -4.13 25.67
C GLY A 40 -4.15 -3.90 24.49
N ALA A 41 -2.91 -3.45 24.73
CA ALA A 41 -1.97 -3.05 23.68
C ALA A 41 -1.75 -4.10 22.57
N PRO A 42 -1.70 -3.69 21.28
CA PRO A 42 -1.48 -4.60 20.17
C PRO A 42 -0.02 -5.09 20.13
N LYS A 43 0.21 -6.41 20.26
CA LYS A 43 1.54 -7.05 20.23
C LYS A 43 2.40 -6.73 19.00
N THR A 44 1.82 -6.20 17.92
CA THR A 44 2.58 -5.63 16.79
C THR A 44 1.73 -4.56 16.12
N LYS A 45 2.31 -3.39 15.85
CA LYS A 45 1.62 -2.33 15.12
C LYS A 45 1.26 -2.76 13.69
N GLY A 46 0.11 -2.30 13.21
CA GLY A 46 -0.37 -2.54 11.85
C GLY A 46 -0.67 -4.00 11.48
N ARG A 47 -0.94 -4.88 12.46
CA ARG A 47 -1.00 -6.34 12.25
C ARG A 47 -2.10 -7.01 13.08
N ILE A 48 -2.91 -7.86 12.45
CA ILE A 48 -3.85 -8.76 13.14
C ILE A 48 -3.70 -10.21 12.67
N ILE A 49 -4.03 -11.17 13.53
CA ILE A 49 -4.05 -12.61 13.19
C ILE A 49 -5.50 -13.11 13.16
N THR A 50 -5.91 -13.68 12.03
CA THR A 50 -7.27 -14.20 11.80
C THR A 50 -7.21 -15.50 11.00
N THR A 51 -8.33 -15.96 10.42
CA THR A 51 -8.31 -17.12 9.50
C THR A 51 -8.11 -16.68 8.05
N VAL A 52 -7.46 -17.50 7.21
CA VAL A 52 -7.20 -17.20 5.79
C VAL A 52 -8.47 -16.73 5.05
N PRO A 53 -9.66 -17.35 5.26
CA PRO A 53 -10.89 -16.87 4.64
C PRO A 53 -11.31 -15.48 5.12
N LYS A 54 -11.15 -15.15 6.42
CA LYS A 54 -11.48 -13.82 6.97
C LYS A 54 -10.56 -12.74 6.41
N ALA A 55 -9.23 -12.97 6.43
CA ALA A 55 -8.25 -12.02 5.90
C ALA A 55 -8.54 -11.65 4.43
N LYS A 56 -8.87 -12.65 3.58
CA LYS A 56 -9.16 -12.45 2.15
C LYS A 56 -10.45 -11.67 1.88
N GLU A 57 -11.43 -11.65 2.78
CA GLU A 57 -12.66 -10.83 2.64
C GLU A 57 -12.55 -9.45 3.31
N VAL A 58 -11.69 -9.28 4.33
CA VAL A 58 -11.43 -7.97 4.98
C VAL A 58 -10.57 -7.07 4.08
N ARG A 59 -9.58 -7.64 3.38
CA ARG A 59 -8.62 -6.87 2.55
C ARG A 59 -9.30 -5.86 1.59
N PRO A 60 -10.32 -6.21 0.79
CA PRO A 60 -10.99 -5.23 -0.09
C PRO A 60 -11.66 -4.05 0.63
N LEU A 61 -12.05 -4.20 1.91
CA LEU A 61 -12.59 -3.10 2.72
C LEU A 61 -11.47 -2.16 3.18
N VAL A 62 -10.37 -2.71 3.70
CA VAL A 62 -9.20 -1.94 4.15
C VAL A 62 -8.53 -1.19 3.00
N GLU A 63 -8.25 -1.88 1.88
CA GLU A 63 -7.65 -1.28 0.69
C GLU A 63 -8.50 -0.11 0.16
N LYS A 64 -9.84 -0.24 0.21
CA LYS A 64 -10.78 0.83 -0.16
C LYS A 64 -10.74 2.00 0.83
N CYS A 65 -10.68 1.75 2.14
CA CYS A 65 -10.57 2.81 3.14
C CYS A 65 -9.26 3.59 2.99
N VAL A 66 -8.11 2.91 2.86
CA VAL A 66 -6.81 3.57 2.60
C VAL A 66 -6.85 4.35 1.29
N THR A 67 -7.41 3.80 0.20
CA THR A 67 -7.55 4.51 -1.08
C THR A 67 -8.40 5.79 -0.96
N ILE A 68 -9.45 5.78 -0.14
CA ILE A 68 -10.29 6.97 0.09
C ILE A 68 -9.49 8.04 0.85
N ALA A 69 -8.78 7.66 1.91
CA ALA A 69 -8.00 8.59 2.73
C ALA A 69 -6.78 9.16 1.96
N ARG A 70 -6.04 8.33 1.23
CA ARG A 70 -4.90 8.74 0.38
C ARG A 70 -5.32 9.75 -0.70
N ARG A 71 -6.50 9.56 -1.31
CA ARG A 71 -7.05 10.47 -2.32
C ARG A 71 -7.49 11.82 -1.77
N SER A 72 -7.61 11.97 -0.45
CA SER A 72 -7.91 13.27 0.19
C SER A 72 -6.67 14.04 0.65
N LEU A 73 -5.46 13.48 0.55
CA LEU A 73 -4.24 14.18 1.00
C LEU A 73 -4.00 15.52 0.25
N PRO A 74 -4.05 15.60 -1.10
CA PRO A 74 -3.83 16.87 -1.80
C PRO A 74 -4.91 17.92 -1.49
N HIS A 75 -6.13 17.48 -1.21
CA HIS A 75 -7.23 18.36 -0.77
C HIS A 75 -7.02 18.87 0.66
N GLN A 76 -6.39 18.07 1.52
CA GLN A 76 -6.00 18.50 2.86
C GLN A 76 -4.83 19.49 2.79
N GLU A 77 -3.77 19.17 2.04
CA GLU A 77 -2.62 20.06 1.78
C GLU A 77 -3.07 21.43 1.23
N THR A 78 -3.98 21.43 0.24
CA THR A 78 -4.56 22.68 -0.31
C THR A 78 -5.35 23.47 0.76
N ALA A 79 -6.10 22.79 1.62
CA ALA A 79 -6.85 23.44 2.69
C ALA A 79 -5.93 23.95 3.81
N ASP A 80 -4.86 23.23 4.13
CA ASP A 80 -3.89 23.62 5.15
C ASP A 80 -3.09 24.87 4.69
N GLN A 81 -2.80 25.00 3.39
CA GLN A 81 -2.22 26.22 2.78
C GLN A 81 -3.16 27.44 2.79
N LEU A 82 -4.47 27.23 2.66
CA LEU A 82 -5.49 28.31 2.65
C LEU A 82 -5.97 28.71 4.06
N GLY A 83 -5.68 27.88 5.07
CA GLY A 83 -6.09 28.10 6.46
C GLY A 83 -5.32 29.22 7.15
N PRO A 84 -5.88 29.82 8.23
CA PRO A 84 -5.18 30.81 9.01
C PRO A 84 -4.29 30.13 10.06
N ASN A 85 -3.03 30.57 10.19
CA ASN A 85 -2.15 30.13 11.27
C ASN A 85 -2.49 30.87 12.59
N SER A 86 -3.73 30.68 13.07
CA SER A 86 -4.30 31.36 14.24
C SER A 86 -5.26 30.46 14.99
N ASP A 87 -5.26 30.54 16.32
CA ASP A 87 -6.12 29.74 17.18
C ASP A 87 -7.61 29.84 16.81
N ARG A 88 -8.28 28.70 16.90
CA ARG A 88 -9.71 28.58 16.61
C ARG A 88 -10.50 29.47 17.57
N HIS A 89 -11.49 30.19 17.05
CA HIS A 89 -12.31 31.18 17.77
C HIS A 89 -11.59 32.50 18.17
N SER A 90 -10.29 32.67 17.86
CA SER A 90 -9.62 33.98 17.94
C SER A 90 -10.25 35.01 16.99
N GLU A 91 -9.99 36.30 17.22
CA GLU A 91 -10.49 37.38 16.37
C GLU A 91 -9.93 37.29 14.94
N LYS A 92 -8.65 36.94 14.81
CA LYS A 92 -8.00 36.66 13.51
C LYS A 92 -8.72 35.53 12.75
N TRP A 93 -9.15 34.49 13.47
CA TRP A 93 -9.93 33.39 12.89
C TRP A 93 -11.36 33.82 12.48
N ARG A 94 -12.00 34.73 13.22
CA ARG A 94 -13.32 35.30 12.85
C ARG A 94 -13.21 36.14 11.57
N ALA A 95 -12.29 37.10 11.54
CA ALA A 95 -12.05 37.97 10.39
C ALA A 95 -11.66 37.16 9.13
N TRP A 96 -10.84 36.10 9.26
CA TRP A 96 -10.54 35.21 8.14
C TRP A 96 -11.77 34.48 7.60
N ARG A 97 -12.74 34.10 8.45
CA ARG A 97 -14.00 33.46 8.03
C ARG A 97 -14.96 34.39 7.28
N GLU A 98 -14.80 35.69 7.42
CA GLU A 98 -15.56 36.71 6.66
C GLU A 98 -14.87 37.03 5.32
N SER A 99 -13.59 36.64 5.15
CA SER A 99 -12.82 36.87 3.92
C SER A 99 -13.14 35.88 2.79
N PRO A 100 -12.90 36.22 1.51
CA PRO A 100 -13.08 35.30 0.37
C PRO A 100 -12.31 33.98 0.49
N LYS A 101 -11.16 33.96 1.19
CA LYS A 101 -10.35 32.76 1.45
C LYS A 101 -11.11 31.67 2.18
N TRP A 102 -12.12 32.02 2.98
CA TRP A 102 -13.03 31.06 3.60
C TRP A 102 -13.80 30.23 2.56
N SER A 103 -14.22 30.83 1.45
CA SER A 103 -14.93 30.13 0.36
C SER A 103 -14.01 29.15 -0.36
N GLU A 104 -12.76 29.57 -0.63
CA GLU A 104 -11.72 28.75 -1.25
C GLU A 104 -11.33 27.56 -0.34
N TRP A 105 -11.09 27.84 0.95
CA TRP A 105 -10.80 26.83 1.96
C TRP A 105 -11.94 25.80 2.10
N ASN A 106 -13.20 26.25 2.11
CA ASN A 106 -14.36 25.34 2.16
C ASN A 106 -14.42 24.43 0.93
N ARG A 107 -14.09 24.94 -0.27
CA ARG A 107 -14.01 24.13 -1.49
C ARG A 107 -12.88 23.11 -1.42
N ALA A 108 -11.71 23.48 -0.87
CA ALA A 108 -10.56 22.60 -0.69
C ALA A 108 -10.82 21.48 0.34
N ILE A 109 -11.40 21.80 1.50
CA ILE A 109 -11.59 20.82 2.59
C ILE A 109 -12.83 19.91 2.40
N ALA A 110 -13.84 20.33 1.63
CA ALA A 110 -15.09 19.57 1.47
C ALA A 110 -14.88 18.12 0.98
N PRO A 111 -14.00 17.82 0.00
CA PRO A 111 -13.61 16.45 -0.35
C PRO A 111 -13.03 15.64 0.83
N VAL A 112 -12.23 16.25 1.70
CA VAL A 112 -11.65 15.60 2.90
C VAL A 112 -12.74 15.26 3.91
N VAL A 113 -13.68 16.19 4.15
CA VAL A 113 -14.83 15.96 5.03
C VAL A 113 -15.74 14.85 4.47
N ALA A 114 -15.99 14.84 3.16
CA ALA A 114 -16.74 13.78 2.50
C ALA A 114 -16.02 12.42 2.58
N ALA A 115 -14.70 12.39 2.42
CA ALA A 115 -13.87 11.21 2.59
C ALA A 115 -13.93 10.66 4.02
N ARG A 116 -13.70 11.50 5.05
CA ARG A 116 -13.78 11.10 6.47
C ARG A 116 -15.18 10.57 6.82
N ARG A 117 -16.26 11.23 6.37
CA ARG A 117 -17.65 10.75 6.53
C ARG A 117 -17.89 9.39 5.85
N ARG A 118 -17.40 9.20 4.63
CA ARG A 118 -17.54 7.95 3.86
C ARG A 118 -16.80 6.78 4.50
N VAL A 119 -15.61 7.00 5.04
CA VAL A 119 -14.88 5.96 5.78
C VAL A 119 -15.58 5.64 7.11
N LEU A 120 -16.14 6.63 7.81
CA LEU A 120 -16.91 6.37 9.04
C LEU A 120 -18.13 5.46 8.79
N GLN A 121 -18.83 5.59 7.66
CA GLN A 121 -19.90 4.66 7.26
C GLN A 121 -19.40 3.23 6.93
N LEU A 122 -18.14 3.10 6.49
CA LEU A 122 -17.49 1.84 6.16
C LEU A 122 -16.95 1.12 7.40
N LEU A 123 -16.32 1.83 8.34
CA LEU A 123 -15.69 1.27 9.54
C LEU A 123 -16.60 1.25 10.78
N GLY A 124 -17.44 2.27 10.96
CA GLY A 124 -18.26 2.47 12.16
C GLY A 124 -17.51 3.10 13.35
N ASP A 125 -16.21 3.34 13.23
CA ASP A 125 -15.32 3.72 14.33
C ASP A 125 -14.65 5.09 14.06
N LYS A 126 -14.70 6.00 15.03
CA LYS A 126 -14.13 7.36 14.92
C LYS A 126 -12.61 7.39 15.13
N GLN A 127 -12.07 6.56 16.03
CA GLN A 127 -10.65 6.52 16.35
C GLN A 127 -9.87 5.84 15.22
N ALA A 128 -10.43 4.77 14.65
CA ALA A 128 -9.90 4.16 13.44
C ALA A 128 -9.91 5.15 12.26
N VAL A 129 -10.97 5.96 12.09
CA VAL A 129 -10.98 7.02 11.06
C VAL A 129 -9.89 8.07 11.31
N LYS A 130 -9.64 8.48 12.57
CA LYS A 130 -8.54 9.40 12.90
C LYS A 130 -7.18 8.80 12.49
N ILE A 131 -6.86 7.62 13.00
CA ILE A 131 -5.59 6.91 12.72
C ILE A 131 -5.39 6.68 11.23
N LEU A 132 -6.43 6.29 10.50
CA LEU A 132 -6.35 6.04 9.06
C LEU A 132 -5.92 7.28 8.27
N PHE A 133 -6.47 8.47 8.58
CA PHE A 133 -6.16 9.69 7.85
C PHE A 133 -4.86 10.34 8.36
N ASP A 134 -4.64 10.32 9.66
CA ASP A 134 -3.55 11.09 10.28
C ASP A 134 -2.21 10.32 10.30
N GLN A 135 -2.21 8.97 10.31
CA GLN A 135 -1.00 8.13 10.37
C GLN A 135 -0.84 7.19 9.16
N ILE A 136 -1.91 6.51 8.72
CA ILE A 136 -1.80 5.43 7.71
C ILE A 136 -1.82 5.96 6.27
N ALA A 137 -2.65 6.95 5.96
CA ALA A 137 -2.75 7.49 4.60
C ALA A 137 -1.46 8.18 4.11
N PRO A 138 -0.76 9.01 4.91
CA PRO A 138 0.50 9.64 4.48
C PRO A 138 1.59 8.61 4.18
N ARG A 139 1.68 7.52 4.97
CA ARG A 139 2.60 6.38 4.75
C ARG A 139 2.46 5.73 3.35
N TYR A 140 1.36 6.01 2.65
CA TYR A 140 1.04 5.41 1.35
C TYR A 140 0.74 6.43 0.25
N ALA A 141 1.11 7.70 0.39
CA ALA A 141 0.85 8.75 -0.60
C ALA A 141 1.18 8.32 -2.04
N ASP A 142 2.41 7.84 -2.25
CA ASP A 142 2.94 7.42 -3.57
C ASP A 142 2.50 6.02 -4.00
N ARG A 143 1.90 5.23 -3.10
CA ARG A 143 1.55 3.84 -3.39
C ARG A 143 0.22 3.78 -4.18
N PRO A 144 0.19 3.23 -5.42
CA PRO A 144 -1.03 3.17 -6.22
C PRO A 144 -2.10 2.23 -5.63
N GLY A 145 -1.68 1.15 -4.96
CA GLY A 145 -2.54 0.17 -4.29
C GLY A 145 -1.73 -0.95 -3.63
N GLY A 146 -2.40 -1.92 -2.99
CA GLY A 146 -1.72 -3.03 -2.32
C GLY A 146 -1.12 -2.62 -0.98
N TYR A 147 -1.92 -1.96 -0.15
CA TYR A 147 -1.52 -1.42 1.15
C TYR A 147 -1.41 -2.51 2.24
N THR A 148 -2.04 -3.67 2.03
CA THR A 148 -2.00 -4.81 2.96
C THR A 148 -1.40 -6.07 2.34
N ARG A 149 -0.73 -6.89 3.17
CA ARG A 149 -0.31 -8.26 2.85
C ARG A 149 -1.13 -9.28 3.67
N ILE A 150 -1.29 -10.47 3.12
CA ILE A 150 -1.80 -11.65 3.86
C ILE A 150 -0.68 -12.69 3.85
N LEU A 151 -0.20 -13.07 5.04
CA LEU A 151 0.76 -14.17 5.22
C LEU A 151 0.04 -15.36 5.86
N THR A 152 0.09 -16.53 5.24
CA THR A 152 -0.41 -17.79 5.83
C THR A 152 0.52 -18.23 6.96
N LEU A 153 -0.03 -18.60 8.11
CA LEU A 153 0.75 -19.24 9.17
C LEU A 153 0.86 -20.75 8.89
N ALA A 154 2.02 -21.33 9.18
CA ALA A 154 2.28 -22.76 8.97
C ALA A 154 1.43 -23.64 9.90
N THR A 155 1.22 -23.21 11.15
CA THR A 155 0.38 -23.93 12.11
C THR A 155 -1.11 -23.55 11.95
N PRO A 156 -2.01 -24.54 11.80
CA PRO A 156 -3.45 -24.30 11.93
C PRO A 156 -3.81 -23.89 13.36
N ARG A 157 -5.04 -23.43 13.58
CA ARG A 157 -5.53 -23.21 14.95
C ARG A 157 -5.78 -24.55 15.65
N LEU A 158 -5.32 -24.67 16.90
CA LEU A 158 -5.65 -25.78 17.79
C LEU A 158 -7.15 -25.83 18.10
N GLY A 159 -7.76 -27.02 18.04
CA GLY A 159 -9.19 -27.24 18.31
C GLY A 159 -10.07 -27.29 17.06
N ASP A 160 -10.03 -26.27 16.18
CA ASP A 160 -10.86 -26.22 14.96
C ASP A 160 -10.09 -26.49 13.64
N ALA A 161 -8.78 -26.76 13.73
CA ALA A 161 -7.84 -26.93 12.62
C ALA A 161 -7.85 -25.79 11.58
N ALA A 162 -8.43 -24.62 11.90
CA ALA A 162 -8.70 -23.61 10.90
C ALA A 162 -7.39 -22.95 10.40
N PRO A 163 -7.19 -22.80 9.07
CA PRO A 163 -5.98 -22.20 8.53
C PRO A 163 -5.91 -20.73 8.90
N ARG A 164 -4.83 -20.34 9.58
CA ARG A 164 -4.59 -18.98 10.09
C ARG A 164 -3.82 -18.13 9.09
N ALA A 165 -4.03 -16.82 9.17
CA ALA A 165 -3.23 -15.83 8.47
C ALA A 165 -3.00 -14.59 9.32
N ILE A 166 -1.84 -14.00 9.15
CA ILE A 166 -1.59 -12.59 9.44
C ILE A 166 -2.22 -11.76 8.32
N LEU A 167 -2.95 -10.70 8.67
CA LEU A 167 -3.27 -9.58 7.81
C LEU A 167 -2.54 -8.36 8.38
N GLU A 168 -1.71 -7.73 7.57
CA GLU A 168 -0.81 -6.65 8.00
C GLU A 168 -0.71 -5.53 6.97
N PHE A 169 -0.37 -4.33 7.43
CA PHE A 169 0.08 -3.22 6.60
C PHE A 169 1.50 -3.47 6.08
N VAL A 170 1.77 -2.97 4.87
CA VAL A 170 3.03 -3.17 4.14
C VAL A 170 4.03 -2.06 4.45
N GLY A 171 5.34 -2.33 4.35
CA GLY A 171 6.44 -1.39 4.58
C GLY A 171 7.25 -1.65 5.86
N VAL A 172 6.59 -1.92 7.00
CA VAL A 172 7.28 -2.09 8.31
C VAL A 172 7.91 -3.48 8.48
N HIS A 173 7.30 -4.51 7.89
CA HIS A 173 7.73 -5.91 8.02
C HIS A 173 7.98 -6.56 6.65
N ASP A 174 8.47 -5.78 5.70
CA ASP A 174 8.78 -6.27 4.37
C ASP A 174 10.09 -7.05 4.33
N ARG A 175 10.05 -8.26 3.76
CA ARG A 175 11.24 -9.09 3.56
C ARG A 175 12.13 -8.46 2.50
N VAL A 176 13.14 -7.71 2.95
CA VAL A 176 14.22 -7.20 2.08
C VAL A 176 14.94 -8.38 1.46
N GLN A 177 14.76 -8.57 0.15
CA GLN A 177 15.50 -9.57 -0.62
C GLN A 177 16.86 -8.97 -1.00
N LYS A 178 17.87 -9.17 -0.15
CA LYS A 178 19.26 -8.93 -0.57
C LYS A 178 19.60 -9.92 -1.68
N ARG A 179 19.65 -9.44 -2.93
CA ARG A 179 20.25 -10.18 -4.04
C ARG A 179 21.74 -10.32 -3.73
N ALA A 180 22.28 -11.54 -3.80
CA ALA A 180 23.73 -11.71 -3.72
C ALA A 180 24.38 -11.06 -4.94
N GLU A 181 25.25 -10.09 -4.70
CA GLU A 181 26.15 -9.57 -5.72
C GLU A 181 27.21 -10.63 -6.02
N LYS A 182 27.60 -10.79 -7.28
CA LYS A 182 28.73 -11.67 -7.61
C LYS A 182 30.00 -11.04 -7.03
N PRO A 183 30.88 -11.79 -6.36
CA PRO A 183 32.21 -11.27 -6.03
C PRO A 183 32.94 -10.92 -7.33
N ALA A 184 33.39 -9.68 -7.43
CA ALA A 184 34.28 -9.25 -8.50
C ALA A 184 35.68 -9.80 -8.18
N PHE A 185 36.06 -10.87 -8.87
CA PHE A 185 37.46 -11.26 -8.95
C PHE A 185 38.13 -10.37 -9.99
N GLU A 186 39.29 -9.81 -9.64
CA GLU A 186 40.11 -9.06 -10.60
C GLU A 186 40.55 -9.99 -11.73
N ALA A 187 40.37 -9.55 -12.98
CA ALA A 187 40.76 -10.35 -14.13
C ALA A 187 42.29 -10.45 -14.19
N ALA A 188 42.81 -11.67 -14.25
CA ALA A 188 44.25 -11.90 -14.35
C ALA A 188 44.82 -11.27 -15.62
N ALA A 189 46.07 -10.79 -15.52
CA ALA A 189 46.71 -9.93 -16.51
C ALA A 189 46.74 -10.49 -17.94
N GLU A 190 46.73 -9.57 -18.91
CA GLU A 190 46.77 -9.84 -20.35
C GLU A 190 47.97 -10.71 -20.75
N LYS A 191 47.73 -11.66 -21.66
CA LYS A 191 48.75 -12.36 -22.44
C LYS A 191 48.30 -12.63 -23.87
N GLU A 192 48.11 -11.56 -24.65
CA GLU A 192 48.33 -11.65 -26.10
C GLU A 192 49.74 -11.13 -26.42
N GLY A 193 50.51 -11.87 -27.22
CA GLY A 193 51.93 -11.61 -27.36
C GLY A 193 52.67 -12.39 -28.45
N VAL A 194 51.96 -12.94 -29.46
CA VAL A 194 52.59 -13.47 -30.68
C VAL A 194 51.73 -13.13 -31.90
N LYS A 195 52.25 -12.27 -32.78
CA LYS A 195 51.88 -12.22 -34.20
C LYS A 195 53.15 -12.41 -35.02
N ALA A 196 53.14 -13.34 -35.96
CA ALA A 196 54.22 -13.59 -36.91
C ALA A 196 53.64 -14.08 -38.24
N GLY A 197 54.20 -13.63 -39.36
CA GLY A 197 53.74 -13.97 -40.72
C GLY A 197 53.47 -12.75 -41.60
N PRO A 198 54.43 -12.31 -42.44
CA PRO A 198 54.22 -11.32 -43.49
C PRO A 198 53.68 -11.95 -44.79
N ALA A 199 53.32 -11.11 -45.76
CA ALA A 199 52.66 -11.50 -47.02
C ALA A 199 53.61 -11.86 -48.18
N VAL A 200 53.05 -12.52 -49.21
CA VAL A 200 53.55 -12.58 -50.60
C VAL A 200 52.34 -12.52 -51.54
N GLU A 201 52.50 -11.91 -52.73
CA GLU A 201 51.44 -11.64 -53.73
C GLU A 201 51.46 -12.64 -54.91
N SER A 202 50.36 -12.70 -55.68
CA SER A 202 50.38 -13.04 -57.12
C SER A 202 49.03 -12.74 -57.80
N GLU A 203 49.06 -12.18 -59.02
CA GLU A 203 47.93 -11.91 -59.94
C GLU A 203 47.53 -13.19 -60.75
N GLU A 204 46.41 -13.28 -61.51
CA GLU A 204 45.33 -12.32 -61.87
C GLU A 204 43.95 -12.80 -61.34
N THR A 205 43.04 -13.55 -61.99
CA THR A 205 42.91 -14.03 -63.39
C THR A 205 41.43 -14.03 -63.85
N SER A 206 41.17 -13.72 -65.12
CA SER A 206 39.86 -13.31 -65.67
C SER A 206 38.89 -14.42 -66.16
N VAL A 207 37.62 -14.27 -65.74
CA VAL A 207 36.35 -14.31 -66.52
C VAL A 207 35.89 -15.60 -67.26
N GLU A 208 34.56 -15.80 -67.25
CA GLU A 208 33.71 -16.78 -67.96
C GLU A 208 33.80 -18.27 -67.54
N GLY A 209 32.71 -19.05 -67.59
CA GLY A 209 31.34 -18.77 -68.06
C GLY A 209 30.27 -19.60 -67.33
N GLY A 210 28.99 -19.28 -67.55
CA GLY A 210 27.88 -19.86 -66.78
C GLY A 210 27.46 -21.27 -67.21
N GLY A 211 27.46 -22.23 -66.27
CA GLY A 211 26.89 -23.58 -66.42
C GLY A 211 25.78 -23.84 -65.39
N LYS A 212 24.56 -24.11 -65.87
CA LYS A 212 23.30 -24.27 -65.12
C LYS A 212 23.03 -25.78 -64.82
N PRO A 213 22.24 -26.18 -63.81
CA PRO A 213 21.42 -25.41 -62.85
C PRO A 213 21.94 -25.32 -61.41
#